data_AF-A0A1V4YCZ6-F1
#
_entry.id   AF-A0A1V4YCZ6-F1
#
_cell.length_a   1.000
_cell.length_b   1.000
_cell.length_c   1.000
_cell.angle_alpha   90.00
_cell.angle_beta   90.00
_cell.angle_gamma   90.00
#
_symmetry.space_group_name_H-M   'P 1'
#
loop_
_entity.id
_entity.type
_entity.pdbx_description
1 polymer ?
#
loop_
_entity_poly.entity_id
_entity_poly.type
_entity_poly.pdbx_seq_one_letter_code
_entity_poly.pdbx_strand_id
1 'polypeptide(L)'
;MFNMTIILAILAVGFLITTLASVAVNILFVFKFPFILKSLFAQRLVFFCGIDGSIRPEPARVEGYGMRTDSGTYNFEREDVVTFYGIPSILVYRPIARAIRPNIAPIFRKLKKAGIKNKRAYASILDSKRMTLEEFKQTFEVVASE
;
A
#
# COMPACT_ATOMS: atom_id res chain seq x y z
N MET A 1 5.27 52.78 29.96
CA MET A 1 6.11 51.59 29.63
C MET A 1 5.55 50.31 30.25
N PHE A 2 5.15 50.29 31.52
CA PHE A 2 4.68 49.08 32.25
C PHE A 2 3.54 48.28 31.56
N ASN A 3 2.53 48.95 30.99
CA ASN A 3 1.43 48.27 30.29
C ASN A 3 1.87 47.57 28.99
N MET A 4 2.85 48.11 28.28
CA MET A 4 3.35 47.53 27.04
C MET A 4 4.17 46.27 27.31
N THR A 5 4.97 46.27 28.39
CA THR A 5 5.70 45.08 28.85
C THR A 5 4.76 43.96 29.28
N ILE A 6 3.64 44.27 29.95
CA ILE A 6 2.64 43.28 30.36
C ILE A 6 1.95 42.65 29.13
N ILE A 7 1.54 43.46 28.15
CA ILE A 7 0.91 42.95 26.92
C ILE A 7 1.87 42.04 26.14
N LEU A 8 3.14 42.42 26.00
CA LEU A 8 4.15 41.60 25.34
C LEU A 8 4.40 40.28 26.08
N ALA A 9 4.40 40.29 27.42
CA ALA A 9 4.55 39.07 28.21
C ALA A 9 3.37 38.11 28.00
N ILE A 10 2.13 38.61 27.95
CA ILE A 10 0.94 37.79 27.69
C ILE A 10 1.01 37.16 26.30
N LEU A 11 1.40 37.94 25.29
CA LEU A 11 1.57 37.44 23.91
C LEU A 11 2.67 36.38 23.82
N ALA A 12 3.82 36.61 24.47
CA ALA A 12 4.93 35.65 24.50
C ALA A 12 4.52 34.34 25.17
N VAL A 13 3.79 34.40 26.29
CA VAL A 13 3.26 33.21 26.98
C VAL A 13 2.22 32.49 26.12
N GLY A 14 1.31 33.22 25.49
CA GLY A 14 0.31 32.64 24.58
C GLY A 14 0.97 31.94 23.37
N PHE A 15 2.00 32.55 22.79
CA PHE A 15 2.79 31.95 21.71
C PHE A 15 3.55 30.70 22.18
N LEU A 16 4.13 30.74 23.38
CA LEU A 16 4.83 29.58 23.95
C LEU A 16 3.87 28.40 24.17
N ILE A 17 2.69 28.65 24.76
CA ILE A 17 1.68 27.61 25.03
C ILE A 17 1.18 27.00 23.73
N THR A 18 0.86 27.82 22.73
CA THR A 18 0.38 27.31 21.43
C THR A 18 1.45 26.52 20.68
N THR A 19 2.71 26.95 20.76
CA THR A 19 3.84 26.21 20.20
C THR A 19 4.03 24.86 20.90
N LEU A 20 4.00 24.83 22.24
CA LEU A 20 4.10 23.59 23.01
C LEU A 20 2.94 22.63 22.71
N ALA A 21 1.71 23.15 22.62
CA ALA A 21 0.55 22.36 22.24
C ALA A 21 0.69 21.76 20.83
N SER A 22 1.16 22.55 19.86
CA SER A 22 1.42 22.06 18.49
C SER A 22 2.48 20.96 18.47
N VAL A 23 3.58 21.13 19.20
CA VAL A 23 4.64 20.12 19.34
C VAL A 23 4.08 18.84 19.97
N ALA A 24 3.29 18.95 21.06
CA ALA A 24 2.68 17.80 21.72
C ALA A 24 1.73 17.03 20.80
N VAL A 25 0.92 17.72 20.00
CA VAL A 25 0.02 17.09 19.00
C VAL A 25 0.82 16.37 17.92
N ASN A 26 1.89 16.98 17.41
CA ASN A 26 2.77 16.34 16.42
C ASN A 26 3.45 15.09 16.99
N ILE A 27 3.95 15.14 18.23
CA ILE A 27 4.52 13.99 18.93
C ILE A 27 3.48 12.88 19.06
N LEU A 28 2.27 13.19 19.51
CA LEU A 28 1.18 12.22 19.64
C LEU A 28 0.84 11.56 18.30
N PHE A 29 0.83 12.34 17.22
CA PHE A 29 0.54 11.86 15.87
C PHE A 29 1.63 10.89 15.38
N VAL A 30 2.89 11.23 15.63
CA VAL A 30 4.03 10.37 15.32
C VAL A 30 4.01 9.07 16.13
N PHE A 31 3.70 9.13 17.42
CA PHE A 31 3.57 7.93 18.27
C PHE A 31 2.42 7.02 17.82
N LYS A 32 1.29 7.60 17.42
CA LYS A 32 0.13 6.84 16.95
C LYS A 32 0.35 6.23 15.56
N PHE A 33 1.15 6.90 14.73
CA PHE A 33 1.45 6.49 13.36
C PHE A 33 2.97 6.44 13.13
N PRO A 34 3.67 5.47 13.76
CA PRO A 34 5.14 5.38 13.72
C PRO A 34 5.70 5.15 12.30
N PHE A 35 4.84 4.75 11.37
CA PHE A 35 5.23 4.64 9.96
C PHE A 35 5.45 5.99 9.28
N ILE A 36 4.87 7.09 9.78
CA ILE A 36 5.03 8.42 9.16
C ILE A 36 6.50 8.84 9.18
N LEU A 37 7.20 8.62 10.30
CA LEU A 37 8.64 8.89 10.40
C LEU A 37 9.46 8.02 9.44
N LYS A 38 9.10 6.74 9.31
CA LYS A 38 9.80 5.82 8.39
C LYS A 38 9.53 6.18 6.92
N SER A 39 8.35 6.69 6.62
CA SER A 39 7.94 7.09 5.28
C SER A 39 8.46 8.47 4.85
N LEU A 40 8.72 9.38 5.79
CA LEU A 40 9.24 10.73 5.52
C LEU A 40 10.59 10.72 4.79
N PHE A 41 11.43 9.72 5.05
CA PHE A 41 12.74 9.56 4.42
C PHE A 41 12.77 8.41 3.40
N ALA A 42 11.62 7.79 3.13
CA ALA A 42 11.54 6.66 2.21
C ALA A 42 11.56 7.17 0.76
N GLN A 43 12.50 6.69 -0.04
CA GLN A 43 12.52 6.95 -1.48
C GLN A 43 11.40 6.19 -2.20
N ARG A 44 11.03 5.01 -1.67
CA ARG A 44 9.91 4.19 -2.13
C ARG A 44 9.23 3.51 -0.95
N LEU A 45 7.98 3.07 -1.15
CA LEU A 45 7.21 2.34 -0.14
C LEU A 45 6.71 0.99 -0.65
N VAL A 46 6.68 0.02 0.24
CA VAL A 46 6.08 -1.29 0.00
C VAL A 46 4.95 -1.45 1.01
N PHE A 47 3.72 -1.53 0.52
CA PHE A 47 2.53 -1.71 1.32
C PHE A 47 2.19 -3.19 1.45
N PHE A 48 2.39 -3.73 2.64
CA PHE A 48 2.02 -5.10 2.97
C PHE A 48 0.54 -5.20 3.30
N CYS A 49 -0.19 -5.96 2.49
CA CYS A 49 -1.54 -6.40 2.80
C CYS A 49 -1.47 -7.73 3.57
N GLY A 50 -1.84 -7.69 4.84
CA GLY A 50 -1.97 -8.86 5.70
C GLY A 50 -3.22 -9.68 5.39
N ILE A 51 -3.26 -10.92 5.87
CA ILE A 51 -4.43 -11.81 5.74
C ILE A 51 -5.64 -11.22 6.49
N ASP A 52 -5.37 -10.45 7.54
CA ASP A 52 -6.32 -9.69 8.35
C ASP A 52 -6.83 -8.41 7.64
N GLY A 53 -6.38 -8.13 6.42
CA GLY A 53 -6.71 -6.89 5.70
C GLY A 53 -5.97 -5.66 6.22
N SER A 54 -5.01 -5.83 7.15
CA SER A 54 -4.17 -4.71 7.59
C SER A 54 -3.21 -4.30 6.49
N ILE A 55 -3.05 -2.98 6.29
CA ILE A 55 -2.08 -2.42 5.35
C ILE A 55 -0.94 -1.80 6.17
N ARG A 56 0.28 -2.30 5.97
CA ARG A 56 1.47 -1.79 6.64
C ARG A 56 2.49 -1.28 5.61
N PRO A 57 2.78 0.03 5.57
CA PRO A 57 3.88 0.54 4.77
C PRO A 57 5.22 0.17 5.40
N GLU A 58 6.16 -0.27 4.58
CA GLU A 58 7.57 -0.33 4.91
C GLU A 58 8.38 0.53 3.93
N PRO A 59 9.40 1.26 4.42
CA PRO A 59 10.33 1.95 3.55
C PRO A 59 11.08 0.94 2.69
N ALA A 60 11.29 1.29 1.42
CA ALA A 60 11.94 0.44 0.46
C ALA A 60 12.98 1.18 -0.36
N ARG A 61 13.95 0.43 -0.87
CA ARG A 61 14.95 0.89 -1.83
C ARG A 61 14.85 0.06 -3.10
N VAL A 62 15.24 0.65 -4.22
CA VAL A 62 15.33 -0.09 -5.49
C VAL A 62 16.60 -0.93 -5.46
N GLU A 63 16.46 -2.22 -5.72
CA GLU A 63 17.61 -3.13 -5.87
C GLU A 63 17.35 -4.03 -7.08
N GLY A 64 18.14 -3.82 -8.15
CA GLY A 64 17.94 -4.47 -9.44
C GLY A 64 16.56 -4.17 -10.04
N TYR A 65 15.78 -5.23 -10.30
CA TYR A 65 14.42 -5.16 -10.85
C TYR A 65 13.32 -5.20 -9.76
N GLY A 66 13.69 -5.09 -8.48
CA GLY A 66 12.78 -5.22 -7.34
C GLY A 66 12.89 -4.08 -6.33
N MET A 67 11.94 -4.06 -5.37
CA MET A 67 12.03 -3.21 -4.18
C MET A 67 12.44 -4.06 -3.00
N ARG A 68 13.50 -3.65 -2.30
CA ARG A 68 13.93 -4.29 -1.06
C ARG A 68 13.47 -3.49 0.14
N THR A 69 12.83 -4.18 1.08
CA THR A 69 12.58 -3.73 2.44
C THR A 69 13.46 -4.55 3.41
N ASP A 70 13.44 -4.21 4.69
CA ASP A 70 14.09 -5.03 5.73
C ASP A 70 13.50 -6.46 5.80
N SER A 71 12.26 -6.64 5.34
CA SER A 71 11.53 -7.91 5.36
C SER A 71 11.79 -8.79 4.13
N GLY A 72 12.34 -8.25 3.03
CA GLY A 72 12.59 -9.03 1.82
C GLY A 72 12.67 -8.20 0.54
N THR A 73 12.81 -8.89 -0.59
CA THR A 73 12.85 -8.28 -1.93
C THR A 73 11.60 -8.67 -2.71
N TYR A 74 10.97 -7.68 -3.33
CA TYR A 74 9.69 -7.83 -4.02
C TYR A 74 9.84 -7.40 -5.47
N ASN A 75 9.54 -8.33 -6.37
CA ASN A 75 9.57 -8.05 -7.81
C ASN A 75 8.25 -7.39 -8.22
N PHE A 76 8.36 -6.38 -9.06
CA PHE A 76 7.23 -5.59 -9.55
C PHE A 76 7.49 -5.16 -11.00
N GLU A 77 6.43 -5.02 -11.78
CA GLU A 77 6.49 -4.41 -13.11
C GLU A 77 6.18 -2.92 -13.00
N ARG A 78 6.50 -2.14 -14.04
CA ARG A 78 6.23 -0.68 -14.06
C ARG A 78 4.75 -0.36 -13.82
N GLU A 79 3.86 -1.24 -14.24
CA GLU A 79 2.40 -1.15 -14.12
C GLU A 79 1.89 -1.39 -12.69
N ASP A 80 2.70 -2.03 -11.83
CA ASP A 80 2.35 -2.33 -10.45
C ASP A 80 2.66 -1.14 -9.50
N VAL A 81 3.40 -0.14 -10.00
CA VAL A 81 3.80 1.03 -9.22
C VAL A 81 2.64 2.01 -9.12
N VAL A 82 2.20 2.26 -7.89
CA VAL A 82 1.25 3.30 -7.53
C VAL A 82 1.98 4.45 -6.84
N THR A 83 1.44 5.66 -6.90
CA THR A 83 2.03 6.81 -6.20
C THR A 83 1.22 7.12 -4.96
N PHE A 84 1.86 7.13 -3.78
CA PHE A 84 1.22 7.48 -2.51
C PHE A 84 1.89 8.72 -1.94
N TYR A 85 1.16 9.84 -1.87
CA TYR A 85 1.70 11.16 -1.50
C TYR A 85 3.00 11.54 -2.25
N GLY A 86 3.05 11.29 -3.55
CA GLY A 86 4.23 11.57 -4.38
C GLY A 86 5.35 10.55 -4.28
N ILE A 87 5.25 9.55 -3.40
CA ILE A 87 6.26 8.50 -3.23
C ILE A 87 5.88 7.26 -4.07
N PRO A 88 6.75 6.78 -4.98
CA PRO A 88 6.51 5.55 -5.72
C PRO A 88 6.41 4.35 -4.78
N SER A 89 5.34 3.60 -4.94
CA SER A 89 4.92 2.58 -4.00
C SER A 89 4.40 1.33 -4.69
N ILE A 90 4.54 0.16 -4.06
CA ILE A 90 3.90 -1.08 -4.52
C ILE A 90 3.07 -1.70 -3.40
N LEU A 91 2.01 -2.42 -3.77
CA LEU A 91 1.23 -3.23 -2.83
C LEU A 91 1.65 -4.69 -2.98
N VAL A 92 1.88 -5.38 -1.88
CA VAL A 92 2.32 -6.79 -1.85
C VAL A 92 1.51 -7.56 -0.83
N TYR A 93 1.19 -8.81 -1.16
CA TYR A 93 0.52 -9.72 -0.24
C TYR A 93 1.56 -10.59 0.47
N ARG A 94 1.64 -10.54 1.81
CA ARG A 94 2.78 -11.09 2.57
C ARG A 94 3.13 -12.59 2.35
N PRO A 95 2.23 -13.50 1.93
CA PRO A 95 2.64 -14.86 1.52
C PRO A 95 3.21 -14.97 0.10
N ILE A 96 3.28 -13.87 -0.68
CA ILE A 96 3.74 -13.85 -2.06
C ILE A 96 4.75 -12.71 -2.24
N ALA A 97 5.98 -13.03 -2.66
CA ALA A 97 7.03 -12.04 -2.95
C ALA A 97 6.78 -11.24 -4.26
N ARG A 98 5.51 -11.10 -4.69
CA ARG A 98 5.10 -10.40 -5.92
C ARG A 98 4.07 -9.34 -5.61
N ALA A 99 4.16 -8.22 -6.32
CA ALA A 99 3.19 -7.13 -6.19
C ALA A 99 1.77 -7.57 -6.58
N ILE A 100 0.78 -7.05 -5.85
CA ILE A 100 -0.63 -7.12 -6.19
C ILE A 100 -0.85 -6.13 -7.32
N ARG A 101 -1.15 -6.63 -8.51
CA ARG A 101 -1.46 -5.79 -9.68
C ARG A 101 -2.80 -5.09 -9.49
N PRO A 102 -2.85 -3.76 -9.28
CA PRO A 102 -4.10 -3.07 -9.00
C PRO A 102 -5.08 -3.17 -10.17
N ASN A 103 -4.56 -3.21 -11.41
CA ASN A 103 -5.36 -3.33 -12.63
C ASN A 103 -6.02 -4.71 -12.79
N ILE A 104 -5.44 -5.77 -12.23
CA ILE A 104 -5.98 -7.13 -12.36
C ILE A 104 -6.86 -7.49 -11.15
N ALA A 105 -6.73 -6.80 -10.01
CA ALA A 105 -7.56 -7.04 -8.84
C ALA A 105 -9.09 -6.98 -9.11
N PRO A 106 -9.63 -6.02 -9.91
CA PRO A 106 -11.03 -6.03 -10.33
C PRO A 106 -11.41 -7.27 -11.14
N ILE A 107 -10.50 -7.74 -11.99
CA ILE A 107 -10.68 -8.93 -12.84
C ILE A 107 -10.73 -10.18 -11.96
N PHE A 108 -9.76 -10.36 -11.06
CA PHE A 108 -9.76 -11.45 -10.07
C PHE A 108 -11.03 -11.46 -9.22
N ARG A 109 -11.54 -10.29 -8.82
CA ARG A 109 -12.78 -10.21 -8.04
C ARG A 109 -14.02 -10.66 -8.84
N LYS A 110 -14.09 -10.32 -10.14
CA LYS A 110 -15.15 -10.80 -11.04
C LYS A 110 -15.05 -12.31 -11.27
N LEU A 111 -13.84 -12.82 -11.51
CA LEU A 111 -13.59 -14.25 -11.72
C LEU A 111 -13.91 -15.09 -10.47
N LYS A 112 -13.56 -14.58 -9.26
CA LYS A 112 -13.93 -15.22 -7.99
C LYS A 112 -15.45 -15.23 -7.76
N LYS A 113 -16.16 -14.16 -8.13
CA LYS A 113 -17.64 -14.12 -8.11
C LYS A 113 -18.25 -15.12 -9.11
N ALA A 114 -17.58 -15.38 -10.22
CA ALA A 114 -17.98 -16.40 -11.20
C ALA A 114 -17.64 -17.85 -10.78
N GLY A 115 -17.14 -18.07 -9.57
CA GLY A 115 -16.83 -19.41 -9.04
C GLY A 115 -15.43 -19.92 -9.35
N ILE A 116 -14.62 -19.15 -10.07
CA ILE A 116 -13.28 -19.56 -10.49
C ILE A 116 -12.32 -19.32 -9.33
N LYS A 117 -11.82 -20.41 -8.72
CA LYS A 117 -10.92 -20.35 -7.54
C LYS A 117 -9.54 -20.94 -7.80
N ASN A 118 -9.33 -21.63 -8.91
CA ASN A 118 -8.10 -22.37 -9.21
C ASN A 118 -7.05 -21.48 -9.88
N LYS A 119 -5.81 -21.48 -9.36
CA LYS A 119 -4.66 -20.75 -9.91
C LYS A 119 -4.35 -21.13 -11.37
N ARG A 120 -4.52 -22.40 -11.75
CA ARG A 120 -4.37 -22.85 -13.15
C ARG A 120 -5.44 -22.23 -14.06
N ALA A 121 -6.68 -22.19 -13.60
CA ALA A 121 -7.79 -21.58 -14.32
C ALA A 121 -7.63 -20.06 -14.45
N TYR A 122 -6.99 -19.39 -13.49
CA TYR A 122 -6.65 -17.98 -13.62
C TYR A 122 -5.57 -17.73 -14.69
N ALA A 123 -4.51 -18.54 -14.70
CA ALA A 123 -3.46 -18.41 -15.70
C ALA A 123 -3.99 -18.63 -17.11
N SER A 124 -4.82 -19.66 -17.30
CA SER A 124 -5.40 -19.97 -18.61
C SER A 124 -6.37 -18.91 -19.15
N ILE A 125 -7.05 -18.15 -18.29
CA ILE A 125 -7.90 -17.00 -18.71
C ILE A 125 -7.05 -15.82 -19.14
N LEU A 126 -5.93 -15.59 -18.46
CA LEU A 126 -5.02 -14.52 -18.79
C LEU A 126 -4.26 -14.82 -20.10
N ASP A 127 -4.04 -16.10 -20.38
CA ASP A 127 -3.37 -16.58 -21.59
C ASP A 127 -4.33 -16.89 -22.76
N SER A 128 -5.65 -16.92 -22.53
CA SER A 128 -6.63 -17.22 -23.58
C SER A 128 -6.98 -16.02 -24.45
N LYS A 129 -7.31 -16.29 -25.72
CA LYS A 129 -7.99 -15.31 -26.57
C LYS A 129 -9.31 -14.88 -25.90
N ARG A 130 -9.76 -13.64 -26.15
CA ARG A 130 -11.05 -13.12 -25.66
C ARG A 130 -12.13 -14.19 -25.85
N MET A 131 -12.63 -14.70 -24.73
CA MET A 131 -13.66 -15.74 -24.66
C MET A 131 -14.77 -15.30 -23.73
N THR A 132 -15.97 -15.80 -24.00
CA THR A 132 -17.15 -15.55 -23.18
C THR A 132 -17.15 -16.43 -21.92
N LEU A 133 -17.99 -16.08 -20.93
CA LEU A 133 -18.07 -16.84 -19.68
C LEU A 133 -18.54 -18.30 -19.89
N GLU A 134 -19.35 -18.53 -20.92
CA GLU A 134 -19.90 -19.84 -21.28
C GLU A 134 -18.85 -20.74 -21.92
N GLU A 135 -18.09 -20.20 -22.88
CA GLU A 135 -16.93 -20.88 -23.51
C GLU A 135 -15.88 -21.29 -22.46
N PHE A 136 -15.67 -20.44 -21.45
CA PHE A 136 -14.77 -20.72 -20.35
C PHE A 136 -15.24 -21.93 -19.52
N LYS A 137 -16.51 -21.99 -19.12
CA LYS A 137 -17.02 -23.13 -18.31
C LYS A 137 -16.85 -24.46 -19.04
N GLN A 138 -17.17 -24.49 -20.33
CA GLN A 138 -17.00 -25.69 -21.15
C GLN A 138 -15.53 -26.12 -21.26
N THR A 139 -14.61 -25.17 -21.42
CA THR A 139 -13.18 -25.49 -21.57
C THR A 139 -12.58 -26.03 -20.26
N PHE A 140 -13.02 -25.56 -19.10
CA PHE A 140 -12.40 -25.88 -17.81
C PHE A 140 -13.17 -26.90 -16.94
N GLU A 141 -14.46 -27.13 -17.18
CA GLU A 141 -15.16 -28.29 -16.60
C GLU A 141 -14.65 -29.62 -17.19
N VAL A 142 -14.23 -29.61 -18.45
CA VAL A 142 -13.60 -30.78 -19.11
C VAL A 142 -12.23 -31.11 -18.49
N VAL A 143 -11.46 -30.10 -18.07
CA VAL A 143 -10.13 -30.30 -17.45
C VAL A 143 -10.21 -30.75 -15.98
N ALA A 144 -11.37 -30.60 -15.33
CA ALA A 144 -11.59 -31.04 -13.95
C ALA A 144 -12.14 -32.47 -13.84
N SER A 145 -12.42 -33.12 -14.96
CA SER A 145 -12.99 -34.48 -15.05
C SER A 145 -12.01 -35.55 -15.57
N GLU A 146 -10.73 -35.20 -15.72
CA GLU A 146 -9.58 -36.12 -15.91
C GLU A 146 -8.66 -36.10 -14.67
#